data_AF-A0A7G9RYX2-F1
#
_entry.id   AF-A0A7G9RYX2-F1
#
_cell.length_a   1.000
_cell.length_b   1.000
_cell.length_c   1.000
_cell.angle_alpha   90.00
_cell.angle_beta   90.00
_cell.angle_gamma   90.00
#
_symmetry.space_group_name_H-M   'P 1'
#
loop_
_entity.id
_entity.type
_entity.pdbx_description
1 polymer ?
#
loop_
_entity_poly.entity_id
_entity_poly.type
_entity_poly.pdbx_seq_one_letter_code
_entity_poly.pdbx_strand_id
1 'polypeptide(L)'
;MGNELGHFREWDEEKPLDWFLLDYPRHLSFRRYIQDLNHIYSHYDALWENDYGFNGFKWIEVDNHDQSIYSYYRVGSKSTIIVVLNMTPVSYERYDVGVPEPGTYIELINSERDIYEGCNMTNYVAIDSSDDPLHQQPHRIQTRLAPFAAVMFIKDTYK
;
A
#
# COMPACT_ATOMS: atom_id res chain seq x y z
N MET A 1 0.57 -18.78 -12.35
CA MET A 1 -0.75 -18.46 -12.93
C MET A 1 -1.82 -19.00 -12.01
N GLY A 2 -2.90 -18.26 -11.80
CA GLY A 2 -3.98 -18.61 -10.86
C GLY A 2 -4.01 -17.78 -9.57
N ASN A 3 -2.85 -17.35 -9.05
CA ASN A 3 -2.81 -16.51 -7.83
C ASN A 3 -3.54 -15.20 -8.03
N GLU A 4 -3.40 -14.58 -9.20
CA GLU A 4 -4.09 -13.35 -9.62
C GLU A 4 -5.62 -13.49 -9.71
N LEU A 5 -6.12 -14.73 -9.68
CA LEU A 5 -7.54 -15.05 -9.67
C LEU A 5 -8.04 -15.34 -8.25
N GLY A 6 -7.17 -15.44 -7.24
CA GLY A 6 -7.55 -15.94 -5.91
C GLY A 6 -8.00 -17.40 -5.96
N HIS A 7 -7.26 -18.23 -6.70
CA HIS A 7 -7.62 -19.63 -6.93
C HIS A 7 -7.66 -20.46 -5.63
N PHE A 8 -8.72 -21.25 -5.43
CA PHE A 8 -8.93 -21.97 -4.17
C PHE A 8 -8.17 -23.30 -4.07
N ARG A 9 -8.21 -24.11 -5.12
CA ARG A 9 -7.50 -25.40 -5.13
C ARG A 9 -6.03 -25.19 -5.48
N GLU A 10 -5.21 -26.17 -5.11
CA GLU A 10 -3.83 -26.24 -5.57
C GLU A 10 -3.75 -26.33 -7.10
N TRP A 11 -2.61 -25.87 -7.62
CA TRP A 11 -2.31 -26.01 -9.04
C TRP A 11 -2.21 -27.49 -9.41
N ASP A 12 -2.75 -27.82 -10.57
CA ASP A 12 -2.82 -29.16 -11.13
C ASP A 12 -2.53 -29.00 -12.62
N GLU A 13 -1.40 -29.53 -13.09
CA GLU A 13 -0.95 -29.42 -14.47
C GLU A 13 -1.85 -30.17 -15.47
N GLU A 14 -2.63 -31.15 -15.01
CA GLU A 14 -3.55 -31.91 -15.85
C GLU A 14 -4.86 -31.15 -16.10
N LYS A 15 -5.12 -30.08 -15.33
CA LYS A 15 -6.37 -29.31 -15.39
C LYS A 15 -6.13 -27.84 -15.79
N PRO A 16 -7.03 -27.25 -16.59
CA PRO A 16 -7.00 -25.81 -16.80
C PRO A 16 -7.25 -25.07 -15.47
N LEU A 17 -6.88 -23.79 -15.40
CA LEU A 17 -7.30 -22.93 -14.29
C LEU A 17 -8.82 -22.81 -14.25
N ASP A 18 -9.35 -22.60 -13.05
CA ASP A 18 -10.77 -22.44 -12.79
C ASP A 18 -11.24 -21.04 -13.24
N TRP A 19 -11.24 -20.78 -14.55
CA TRP A 19 -11.55 -19.45 -15.13
C TRP A 19 -12.96 -18.94 -14.79
N PHE A 20 -13.90 -19.84 -14.49
CA PHE A 20 -15.24 -19.50 -14.02
C PHE A 20 -15.22 -18.71 -12.70
N LEU A 21 -14.10 -18.71 -11.96
CA LEU A 21 -13.97 -17.89 -10.76
C LEU A 21 -14.16 -16.40 -11.06
N LEU A 22 -13.83 -15.94 -12.27
CA LEU A 22 -14.02 -14.55 -12.69
C LEU A 22 -15.48 -14.12 -12.83
N ASP A 23 -16.43 -15.05 -12.77
CA ASP A 23 -17.87 -14.75 -12.73
C ASP A 23 -18.33 -14.31 -11.33
N TYR A 24 -17.51 -14.53 -10.30
CA TYR A 24 -17.80 -14.08 -8.93
C TYR A 24 -17.19 -12.71 -8.63
N PRO A 25 -17.96 -11.76 -8.07
CA PRO A 25 -17.49 -10.39 -7.80
C PRO A 25 -16.17 -10.30 -7.03
N ARG A 26 -15.97 -11.14 -6.01
CA ARG A 26 -14.76 -11.10 -5.18
C ARG A 26 -13.48 -11.42 -5.95
N HIS A 27 -13.54 -12.39 -6.85
CA HIS A 27 -12.39 -12.77 -7.69
C HIS A 27 -12.13 -11.70 -8.76
N LEU A 28 -13.18 -11.07 -9.29
CA LEU A 28 -13.05 -9.95 -10.22
C LEU A 28 -12.40 -8.73 -9.54
N SER A 29 -12.82 -8.40 -8.33
CA SER A 29 -12.26 -7.32 -7.51
C SER A 29 -10.82 -7.58 -7.11
N PHE A 30 -10.48 -8.84 -6.76
CA PHE A 30 -9.09 -9.23 -6.50
C PHE A 30 -8.22 -9.13 -7.76
N ARG A 31 -8.71 -9.59 -8.92
CA ARG A 31 -8.02 -9.41 -10.20
C ARG A 31 -7.79 -7.93 -10.50
N ARG A 32 -8.78 -7.07 -10.23
CA ARG A 32 -8.66 -5.61 -10.39
C ARG A 32 -7.57 -5.05 -9.48
N TYR A 33 -7.51 -5.46 -8.21
CA TYR A 33 -6.46 -5.06 -7.29
C TYR A 33 -5.06 -5.41 -7.85
N ILE A 34 -4.89 -6.62 -8.39
CA ILE A 34 -3.63 -7.02 -9.02
C ILE A 34 -3.31 -6.19 -10.26
N GLN A 35 -4.31 -5.82 -11.07
CA GLN A 35 -4.11 -4.94 -12.24
C GLN A 35 -3.66 -3.54 -11.82
N ASP A 36 -4.35 -2.92 -10.87
CA ASP A 36 -4.03 -1.58 -10.37
C ASP A 36 -2.65 -1.56 -9.70
N LEU A 37 -2.31 -2.60 -8.92
CA LEU A 37 -1.00 -2.74 -8.31
C LEU A 37 0.13 -2.84 -9.36
N ASN A 38 -0.07 -3.59 -10.45
CA ASN A 38 0.90 -3.68 -11.54
C ASN A 38 1.06 -2.35 -12.31
N HIS A 39 -0.04 -1.61 -12.49
CA HIS A 39 0.02 -0.28 -13.09
C HIS A 39 0.83 0.69 -12.22
N ILE A 40 0.59 0.69 -10.91
CA ILE A 40 1.35 1.49 -9.95
C ILE A 40 2.83 1.10 -9.96
N TYR A 41 3.13 -0.20 -9.86
CA TYR A 41 4.50 -0.71 -9.91
C TYR A 41 5.23 -0.24 -11.17
N SER A 42 4.61 -0.36 -12.33
CA SER A 42 5.24 0.00 -13.60
C SER A 42 5.35 1.52 -13.82
N HIS A 43 4.47 2.30 -13.20
CA HIS A 43 4.42 3.76 -13.36
C HIS A 43 5.40 4.50 -12.45
N TYR A 44 5.52 4.08 -11.19
CA TYR A 44 6.35 4.78 -10.19
C TYR A 44 7.72 4.13 -10.06
N ASP A 45 8.75 4.89 -10.43
CA ASP A 45 10.16 4.50 -10.39
C ASP A 45 10.66 4.11 -9.00
N ALA A 46 10.09 4.69 -7.93
CA ALA A 46 10.41 4.31 -6.57
C ALA A 46 10.30 2.80 -6.28
N LEU A 47 9.41 2.11 -6.99
CA LEU A 47 9.13 0.70 -6.74
C LEU A 47 10.10 -0.27 -7.42
N TRP A 48 10.96 0.20 -8.34
CA TRP A 48 11.87 -0.68 -9.09
C TRP A 48 13.26 -0.10 -9.40
N GLU A 49 13.44 1.22 -9.46
CA GLU A 49 14.70 1.84 -9.95
C GLU A 49 15.90 1.51 -9.05
N ASN A 50 15.70 1.54 -7.73
CA ASN A 50 16.77 1.41 -6.74
C ASN A 50 16.66 0.13 -5.89
N ASP A 51 16.06 -0.96 -6.40
CA ASP A 51 15.85 -2.21 -5.64
C ASP A 51 17.14 -2.82 -5.07
N TYR A 52 18.26 -2.66 -5.77
CA TYR A 52 19.56 -3.20 -5.37
C TYR A 52 20.43 -2.19 -4.58
N GLY A 53 19.94 -0.98 -4.34
CA GLY A 53 20.67 0.08 -3.66
C GLY A 53 20.21 0.26 -2.22
N PHE A 54 21.15 0.55 -1.30
CA PHE A 54 20.83 0.86 0.10
C PHE A 54 19.92 2.10 0.28
N ASN A 55 19.85 2.97 -0.73
CA ASN A 55 19.06 4.19 -0.68
C ASN A 55 17.62 4.00 -1.19
N GLY A 56 17.30 2.87 -1.83
CA GLY A 56 15.98 2.62 -2.44
C GLY A 56 14.90 2.20 -1.46
N PHE A 57 15.28 1.85 -0.23
CA PHE A 57 14.39 1.39 0.84
C PHE A 57 14.87 1.92 2.19
N LYS A 58 13.95 2.44 3.01
CA LYS A 58 14.22 2.79 4.40
C LYS A 58 13.01 2.49 5.28
N TRP A 59 13.26 1.85 6.42
CA TRP A 59 12.24 1.69 7.46
C TRP A 59 11.84 3.05 8.02
N ILE A 60 10.54 3.22 8.24
CA ILE A 60 9.97 4.29 9.05
C ILE A 60 9.78 3.72 10.45
N GLU A 61 8.95 2.69 10.58
CA GLU A 61 8.70 1.99 11.83
C GLU A 61 8.67 0.48 11.58
N VAL A 62 9.52 -0.25 12.29
CA VAL A 62 9.71 -1.71 12.14
C VAL A 62 9.49 -2.48 13.44
N ASP A 63 9.63 -1.81 14.60
CA ASP A 63 9.63 -2.44 15.92
C ASP A 63 8.26 -2.34 16.64
N ASN A 64 7.22 -1.90 15.92
CA ASN A 64 5.83 -1.84 16.40
C ASN A 64 5.14 -3.22 16.43
N HIS A 65 5.72 -4.14 17.19
CA HIS A 65 5.25 -5.50 17.36
C HIS A 65 3.88 -5.58 18.06
N ASP A 66 3.61 -4.68 19.01
CA ASP A 66 2.33 -4.63 19.75
C ASP A 66 1.13 -4.41 18.83
N GLN A 67 1.28 -3.56 17.80
CA GLN A 67 0.23 -3.30 16.82
C GLN A 67 0.39 -4.14 15.54
N SER A 68 1.55 -4.79 15.36
CA SER A 68 1.96 -5.48 14.13
C SER A 68 1.75 -4.62 12.88
N ILE A 69 2.21 -3.36 12.97
CA ILE A 69 2.18 -2.40 11.87
C ILE A 69 3.61 -2.15 11.40
N TYR A 70 3.81 -2.25 10.09
CA TYR A 70 5.08 -1.95 9.45
C TYR A 70 4.92 -0.73 8.56
N SER A 71 5.90 0.17 8.61
CA SER A 71 5.96 1.27 7.65
C SER A 71 7.37 1.51 7.14
N TYR A 72 7.48 1.80 5.86
CA TYR A 72 8.73 2.08 5.19
C TYR A 72 8.47 3.03 4.02
N TYR A 73 9.54 3.54 3.42
CA TYR A 73 9.42 4.24 2.15
C TYR A 73 10.41 3.74 1.12
N ARG A 74 9.99 3.90 -0.14
CA ARG A 74 10.73 3.57 -1.35
C ARG A 74 11.08 4.85 -2.07
N VAL A 75 12.29 4.92 -2.63
CA VAL A 75 12.81 6.14 -3.28
C VAL A 75 13.31 5.81 -4.69
N GLY A 76 12.78 6.55 -5.66
CA GLY A 76 13.27 6.63 -7.03
C GLY A 76 13.87 8.02 -7.29
N SER A 77 14.36 8.24 -8.50
CA SER A 77 14.87 9.52 -8.98
C SER A 77 13.78 10.58 -9.10
N LYS A 78 12.52 10.19 -9.26
CA LYS A 78 11.37 11.09 -9.47
C LYS A 78 10.29 10.99 -8.39
N SER A 79 10.18 9.85 -7.71
CA SER A 79 9.10 9.61 -6.75
C SER A 79 9.61 9.06 -5.41
N THR A 80 8.85 9.37 -4.36
CA THR A 80 8.98 8.77 -3.03
C THR A 80 7.62 8.19 -2.64
N ILE A 81 7.58 6.90 -2.34
CA ILE A 81 6.36 6.20 -1.92
C ILE A 81 6.49 5.76 -0.48
N ILE A 82 5.54 6.17 0.36
CA ILE A 82 5.39 5.69 1.74
C ILE A 82 4.47 4.48 1.72
N VAL A 83 4.85 3.40 2.38
CA VAL A 83 4.05 2.18 2.52
C VAL A 83 3.74 1.94 3.99
N VAL A 84 2.48 1.63 4.29
CA VAL A 84 2.00 1.30 5.63
C VAL A 84 1.21 -0.01 5.54
N LEU A 85 1.58 -0.99 6.36
CA LEU A 85 0.98 -2.32 6.39
C LEU A 85 0.43 -2.60 7.79
N ASN A 86 -0.87 -2.82 7.91
CA ASN A 86 -1.52 -3.28 9.14
C ASN A 86 -1.74 -4.78 9.05
N MET A 87 -1.08 -5.56 9.89
CA MET A 87 -1.15 -7.03 9.86
C MET A 87 -2.16 -7.61 10.86
N THR A 88 -3.08 -6.78 11.37
CA THR A 88 -4.06 -7.17 12.40
C THR A 88 -5.49 -6.80 12.00
N PRO A 89 -6.51 -7.39 12.66
CA PRO A 89 -7.91 -7.00 12.46
C PRO A 89 -8.28 -5.68 13.16
N VAL A 90 -7.35 -4.99 13.82
CA VAL A 90 -7.60 -3.74 14.55
C VAL A 90 -7.48 -2.56 13.59
N SER A 91 -8.47 -1.68 13.57
CA SER A 91 -8.44 -0.46 12.76
C SER A 91 -8.10 0.79 13.58
N TYR A 92 -7.62 1.82 12.91
CA TYR A 92 -7.20 3.08 13.52
C TYR A 92 -7.75 4.27 12.74
N GLU A 93 -8.71 4.99 13.33
CA GLU A 93 -9.27 6.21 12.71
C GLU A 93 -8.25 7.36 12.65
N ARG A 94 -7.23 7.31 13.50
CA ARG A 94 -6.10 8.23 13.50
C ARG A 94 -4.85 7.43 13.81
N TYR A 95 -3.98 7.30 12.81
CA TYR A 95 -2.69 6.65 12.92
C TYR A 95 -1.62 7.59 12.36
N ASP A 96 -0.62 7.92 13.17
CA ASP A 96 0.44 8.83 12.75
C ASP A 96 1.59 8.05 12.12
N VAL A 97 2.10 8.56 10.99
CA VAL A 97 3.21 7.97 10.24
C VAL A 97 4.25 9.04 9.99
N GLY A 98 5.48 8.82 10.45
CA GLY A 98 6.61 9.69 10.12
C GLY A 98 6.89 9.71 8.62
N VAL A 99 7.18 10.88 8.05
CA VAL A 99 7.47 11.06 6.61
C VAL A 99 8.72 11.92 6.39
N PRO A 100 9.55 11.60 5.38
CA PRO A 100 10.87 12.20 5.21
C PRO A 100 10.85 13.64 4.70
N GLU A 101 9.76 14.07 4.06
CA GLU A 101 9.67 15.36 3.39
C GLU A 101 8.37 16.09 3.78
N PRO A 102 8.38 17.43 3.83
CA PRO A 102 7.16 18.17 3.98
C PRO A 102 6.38 18.17 2.65
N GLY A 103 5.06 18.24 2.73
CA GLY A 103 4.19 18.36 1.57
C GLY A 103 2.81 17.76 1.77
N THR A 104 2.11 17.59 0.67
CA THR A 104 0.79 16.98 0.61
C THR A 104 0.94 15.55 0.09
N TYR A 105 0.38 14.57 0.79
CA TYR A 105 0.46 13.14 0.47
C TYR A 105 -0.88 12.61 -0.04
N ILE A 106 -0.86 11.90 -1.15
CA ILE A 106 -2.05 11.32 -1.79
C ILE A 106 -2.02 9.79 -1.64
N GLU A 107 -3.16 9.20 -1.26
CA GLU A 107 -3.33 7.75 -1.22
C GLU A 107 -3.37 7.17 -2.65
N LEU A 108 -2.28 6.53 -3.06
CA LEU A 108 -2.13 5.89 -4.37
C LEU A 108 -3.01 4.65 -4.49
N ILE A 109 -2.89 3.76 -3.52
CA ILE A 109 -3.66 2.53 -3.41
C ILE A 109 -3.87 2.19 -1.95
N ASN A 110 -5.03 1.62 -1.67
CA ASN A 110 -5.40 1.08 -0.38
C ASN A 110 -6.15 -0.22 -0.65
N SER A 111 -5.62 -1.33 -0.16
CA SER A 111 -6.20 -2.67 -0.38
C SER A 111 -7.63 -2.80 0.15
N GLU A 112 -8.03 -1.91 1.07
CA GLU A 112 -9.35 -1.89 1.68
C GLU A 112 -10.35 -0.95 0.98
N ARG A 113 -10.04 -0.40 -0.20
CA ARG A 113 -11.02 0.33 -1.02
C ARG A 113 -12.19 -0.58 -1.42
N ASP A 114 -13.39 -0.01 -1.48
CA ASP A 114 -14.61 -0.71 -1.89
C ASP A 114 -14.54 -1.34 -3.29
N ILE A 115 -13.80 -0.73 -4.22
CA ILE A 115 -13.54 -1.27 -5.55
C ILE A 115 -12.77 -2.61 -5.54
N TYR A 116 -12.16 -2.96 -4.40
CA TYR A 116 -11.49 -4.23 -4.15
C TYR A 116 -12.27 -5.13 -3.17
N GLU A 117 -13.55 -4.81 -2.88
CA GLU A 117 -14.39 -5.42 -1.85
C GLU A 117 -13.87 -5.26 -0.39
N GLY A 118 -13.04 -4.25 -0.13
CA GLY A 118 -12.59 -3.91 1.22
C GLY A 118 -13.64 -3.16 2.05
N CYS A 119 -13.30 -2.84 3.31
CA CYS A 119 -14.20 -2.14 4.24
C CYS A 119 -14.38 -0.62 3.96
N ASN A 120 -13.71 -0.10 2.93
CA ASN A 120 -13.73 1.28 2.47
C ASN A 120 -13.23 2.33 3.48
N MET A 121 -12.45 1.90 4.48
CA MET A 121 -11.75 2.80 5.38
C MET A 121 -10.48 3.36 4.71
N THR A 122 -10.64 4.50 4.05
CA THR A 122 -9.64 5.08 3.14
C THR A 122 -9.42 6.57 3.39
N ASN A 123 -8.38 7.12 2.74
CA ASN A 123 -7.97 8.51 2.83
C ASN A 123 -8.27 9.24 1.50
N TYR A 124 -9.54 9.62 1.29
CA TYR A 124 -10.00 10.24 0.03
C TYR A 124 -9.42 11.63 -0.25
N VAL A 125 -9.03 12.35 0.80
CA VAL A 125 -8.48 13.70 0.71
C VAL A 125 -6.99 13.60 0.92
N ALA A 126 -6.23 14.41 0.17
CA ALA A 126 -4.80 14.50 0.35
C ALA A 126 -4.46 14.98 1.77
N ILE A 127 -3.41 14.42 2.36
CA ILE A 127 -3.03 14.63 3.75
C ILE A 127 -1.80 15.54 3.79
N ASP A 128 -1.92 16.69 4.43
CA ASP A 128 -0.78 17.56 4.64
C ASP A 128 0.10 17.06 5.78
N SER A 129 1.42 17.06 5.55
CA SER A 129 2.40 16.77 6.59
C SER A 129 2.42 17.89 7.63
N SER A 130 2.63 17.52 8.90
CA SER A 130 2.90 18.46 9.99
C SER A 130 4.39 18.45 10.36
N ASP A 131 4.88 19.59 10.84
CA ASP A 131 6.25 19.76 11.35
C ASP A 131 6.36 19.23 12.80
N ASP A 132 6.06 17.94 12.98
CA ASP A 132 6.17 17.22 14.24
C ASP A 132 6.92 15.89 14.00
N PRO A 133 8.20 15.78 14.43
CA PRO A 133 9.03 14.61 14.17
C PRO A 133 8.46 13.33 14.79
N LEU A 134 8.47 12.25 14.01
CA LEU A 134 8.00 10.92 14.43
C LEU A 134 8.77 9.83 13.70
N HIS A 135 9.00 8.67 14.33
CA HIS A 135 9.66 7.51 13.72
C HIS A 135 11.02 7.86 13.05
N GLN A 136 11.80 8.73 13.70
CA GLN A 136 13.07 9.27 13.18
C GLN A 136 12.96 10.03 11.86
N GLN A 137 11.76 10.47 11.49
CA GLN A 137 11.49 11.35 10.35
C GLN A 137 11.20 12.78 10.84
N PRO A 138 11.51 13.82 10.03
CA PRO A 138 11.32 15.21 10.41
C PRO A 138 9.85 15.64 10.47
N HIS A 139 8.96 14.96 9.75
CA HIS A 139 7.55 15.30 9.65
C HIS A 139 6.67 14.08 9.92
N ARG A 140 5.35 14.29 10.05
CA ARG A 140 4.37 13.21 10.10
C ARG A 140 3.08 13.53 9.35
N ILE A 141 2.39 12.50 8.90
CA ILE A 141 1.00 12.54 8.41
C ILE A 141 0.09 11.75 9.34
N GLN A 142 -1.17 12.17 9.46
CA GLN A 142 -2.21 11.43 10.18
C GLN A 142 -3.15 10.76 9.19
N THR A 143 -3.22 9.44 9.22
CA THR A 143 -4.00 8.63 8.27
C THR A 143 -5.02 7.75 8.98
N ARG A 144 -6.05 7.34 8.25
CA ARG A 144 -6.95 6.25 8.62
C ARG A 144 -6.34 4.95 8.13
N LEU A 145 -6.19 3.98 9.04
CA LEU A 145 -5.61 2.67 8.74
C LEU A 145 -6.64 1.56 9.01
N ALA A 146 -7.07 0.93 7.93
CA ALA A 146 -8.03 -0.16 7.93
C ALA A 146 -7.41 -1.47 8.46
N PRO A 147 -8.22 -2.47 8.88
CA PRO A 147 -7.70 -3.77 9.31
C PRO A 147 -7.13 -4.53 8.12
N PHE A 148 -6.07 -5.32 8.33
CA PHE A 148 -5.40 -6.11 7.27
C PHE A 148 -5.03 -5.32 6.00
N ALA A 149 -4.76 -4.02 6.15
CA ALA A 149 -4.60 -3.12 5.02
C ALA A 149 -3.15 -2.93 4.59
N ALA A 150 -2.94 -2.86 3.27
CA ALA A 150 -1.74 -2.31 2.67
C ALA A 150 -2.08 -0.99 1.97
N VAL A 151 -1.43 0.10 2.41
CA VAL A 151 -1.68 1.45 1.91
C VAL A 151 -0.38 2.07 1.42
N MET A 152 -0.43 2.69 0.24
CA MET A 152 0.69 3.44 -0.31
C MET A 152 0.31 4.91 -0.50
N PHE A 153 1.18 5.81 -0.05
CA PHE A 153 1.06 7.25 -0.27
C PHE A 153 2.20 7.75 -1.15
N ILE A 154 1.89 8.73 -1.98
CA ILE A 154 2.90 9.49 -2.73
C ILE A 154 2.85 10.96 -2.32
N LYS A 155 4.01 11.60 -2.26
CA LYS A 155 4.08 13.06 -2.15
C LYS A 155 3.64 13.67 -3.48
N ASP A 156 2.68 14.59 -3.43
CA ASP A 156 2.29 15.37 -4.60
C ASP A 156 3.43 16.33 -4.98
N THR A 157 3.98 16.14 -6.18
CA THR A 157 5.07 16.96 -6.72
C THR A 157 4.58 18.08 -7.63
N TYR A 158 3.27 18.20 -7.86
CA TYR A 158 2.68 19.26 -8.67
C TYR A 158 2.16 20.42 -7.80
N LYS A 159 3.06 21.34 -7.44
CA LYS A 159 2.71 22.72 -7.03
C LYS A 159 3.65 23.72 -7.69
#